data_AF-A0A6H0RXM6-F1
#
_entry.id   AF-A0A6H0RXM6-F1
#
_cell.length_a   1.000
_cell.length_b   1.000
_cell.length_c   1.000
_cell.angle_alpha   90.00
_cell.angle_beta   90.00
_cell.angle_gamma   90.00
#
_symmetry.space_group_name_H-M   'P 1'
#
loop_
_entity.id
_entity.type
_entity.pdbx_description
1 polymer ?
#
loop_
_entity_poly.entity_id
_entity_poly.type
_entity_poly.pdbx_seq_one_letter_code
_entity_poly.pdbx_strand_id
1 'polypeptide(L)' 'MATSATARSRDLDITPALAAVRTYSRAVKIACDELHDDPFNAGARAALLKLIVDDSSEADAALTRALAENGAGIVGD' A
#
# COMPACT_ATOMS: atom_id res chain seq x y z
N MET A 1 12.06 -28.27 -27.96
CA MET A 1 13.17 -27.64 -27.20
C MET A 1 12.53 -26.58 -26.31
N ALA A 2 12.52 -26.83 -25.00
CA ALA A 2 12.08 -25.89 -23.97
C ALA A 2 12.94 -24.61 -24.06
N THR A 3 12.41 -23.42 -23.77
CA THR A 3 12.29 -22.97 -22.38
C THR A 3 11.00 -22.20 -22.14
N SER A 4 10.37 -22.57 -21.02
CA SER A 4 9.40 -21.81 -20.27
C SER A 4 9.67 -20.32 -20.35
N ALA A 5 8.88 -19.60 -21.16
CA ALA A 5 8.51 -18.23 -20.84
C ALA A 5 7.65 -18.35 -19.59
N THR A 6 8.34 -18.58 -18.46
CA THR A 6 7.83 -18.54 -17.11
C THR A 6 6.91 -17.34 -17.08
N ALA A 7 5.61 -17.63 -17.04
CA ALA A 7 4.63 -16.72 -16.52
C ALA A 7 5.25 -16.25 -15.20
N ARG A 8 5.93 -15.10 -15.25
CA ARG A 8 6.42 -14.40 -14.08
C ARG A 8 5.17 -13.89 -13.37
N SER A 9 4.31 -14.80 -12.89
CA SER A 9 3.96 -14.81 -11.49
C SER A 9 5.32 -14.79 -10.78
N ARG A 10 5.92 -13.68 -10.34
CA ARG A 10 5.33 -12.47 -9.76
C ARG A 10 4.01 -12.73 -9.02
N ASP A 11 3.89 -13.90 -8.40
CA ASP A 11 3.94 -13.89 -6.94
C ASP A 11 5.22 -13.13 -6.58
N LEU A 12 5.15 -11.80 -6.70
CA LEU A 12 5.97 -10.94 -5.89
C LEU A 12 5.50 -11.38 -4.53
N ASP A 13 6.38 -11.87 -3.69
CA ASP A 13 6.08 -12.03 -2.27
C ASP A 13 5.70 -10.63 -1.78
N ILE A 14 4.43 -10.24 -1.99
CA ILE A 14 3.86 -9.02 -1.47
C ILE A 14 3.72 -9.38 -0.02
N THR A 15 4.77 -9.06 0.73
CA THR A 15 4.76 -9.26 2.15
C THR A 15 3.48 -8.61 2.68
N PRO A 16 2.82 -9.20 3.69
CA PRO A 16 1.59 -8.63 4.24
C PRO A 16 1.75 -7.15 4.60
N ALA A 17 2.95 -6.75 5.05
CA ALA A 17 3.32 -5.37 5.30
C ALA A 17 3.25 -4.49 4.03
N LEU A 18 3.85 -4.92 2.92
CA LEU A 18 3.80 -4.18 1.65
C LEU A 18 2.37 -4.14 1.07
N ALA A 19 1.57 -5.20 1.25
CA ALA A 19 0.17 -5.22 0.84
C ALA A 19 -0.66 -4.17 1.61
N ALA A 20 -0.46 -4.07 2.92
CA ALA A 20 -1.13 -3.09 3.78
C ALA A 20 -0.79 -1.65 3.36
N VAL A 21 0.50 -1.35 3.13
CA VAL A 21 0.95 -0.03 2.66
C VAL A 21 0.31 0.35 1.33
N ARG A 22 0.29 -0.58 0.37
CA ARG A 22 -0.34 -0.34 -0.96
C ARG A 22 -1.84 -0.12 -0.84
N THR A 23 -2.50 -0.87 0.03
CA THR A 23 -3.95 -0.73 0.27
C THR A 23 -4.27 0.65 0.85
N TYR A 24 -3.53 1.06 1.89
CA TYR A 24 -3.68 2.38 2.48
C TYR A 24 -3.40 3.50 1.47
N SER A 25 -2.29 3.43 0.72
CA SER A 25 -1.94 4.42 -0.29
C SER A 25 -3.02 4.54 -1.38
N ARG A 26 -3.60 3.41 -1.81
CA ARG A 26 -4.70 3.41 -2.79
C ARG A 26 -5.96 4.07 -2.22
N ALA A 27 -6.31 3.77 -0.97
CA ALA A 27 -7.49 4.34 -0.34
C ALA A 27 -7.37 5.87 -0.19
N VAL A 28 -6.20 6.37 0.22
CA VAL A 28 -5.91 7.81 0.30
C VAL A 28 -6.05 8.48 -1.06
N LYS A 29 -5.48 7.88 -2.12
CA LYS A 29 -5.61 8.41 -3.49
C LYS A 29 -7.05 8.54 -3.93
N ILE A 30 -7.86 7.49 -3.76
CA ILE A 30 -9.28 7.50 -4.12
C ILE A 30 -10.02 8.62 -3.39
N ALA A 31 -9.84 8.75 -2.07
CA ALA A 31 -10.52 9.79 -1.30
C ALA A 31 -10.08 11.20 -1.73
N CYS A 32 -8.80 11.39 -2.07
CA CYS A 32 -8.30 12.65 -2.62
C CYS A 32 -8.85 12.94 -4.02
N ASP A 33 -8.93 11.92 -4.90
CA ASP A 33 -9.48 12.06 -6.25
C ASP A 33 -10.98 12.43 -6.18
N GLU A 34 -11.76 11.79 -5.31
CA GLU A 34 -13.17 12.11 -5.10
C GLU A 34 -13.37 13.54 -4.57
N LEU A 35 -12.48 14.04 -3.70
CA LEU A 35 -12.53 15.42 -3.20
C LEU A 35 -11.99 16.45 -4.19
N HIS A 36 -11.08 16.04 -5.06
CA HIS A 36 -10.61 16.86 -6.17
C HIS A 36 -11.77 17.10 -7.16
N ASP A 37 -12.54 16.05 -7.45
CA ASP A 37 -13.69 16.12 -8.34
C ASP A 37 -14.88 16.86 -7.71
N ASP A 38 -15.21 16.57 -6.44
CA ASP A 38 -16.22 17.30 -5.65
C ASP A 38 -15.73 17.62 -4.23
N PRO A 39 -15.28 18.87 -3.98
CA PRO A 39 -14.82 19.31 -2.67
C PRO A 39 -15.88 19.27 -1.55
N PHE A 40 -17.18 19.18 -1.88
CA PHE A 40 -18.28 19.14 -0.92
C PHE A 40 -18.81 17.72 -0.67
N ASN A 41 -18.20 16.70 -1.29
CA ASN A 41 -18.55 15.31 -1.06
C ASN A 41 -18.26 14.91 0.40
N ALA A 42 -19.31 14.84 1.21
CA ALA A 42 -19.21 14.51 2.64
C ALA A 42 -18.68 13.09 2.88
N GLY A 43 -18.98 12.14 1.97
CA GLY A 43 -18.50 10.77 2.05
C GLY A 43 -16.99 10.69 1.86
N ALA A 44 -16.47 11.35 0.82
CA ALA A 44 -15.04 11.42 0.54
C ALA A 44 -14.26 12.15 1.65
N ARG A 45 -14.82 13.22 2.23
CA ARG A 45 -14.24 13.90 3.39
C ARG A 45 -14.16 12.98 4.60
N ALA A 46 -15.25 12.28 4.92
CA ALA A 46 -15.27 11.34 6.04
C ALA A 46 -14.29 10.17 5.83
N ALA A 47 -14.21 9.65 4.60
CA ALA A 47 -13.27 8.59 4.25
C ALA A 47 -11.82 9.04 4.42
N LEU A 48 -11.45 10.23 3.92
CA LEU A 48 -10.11 10.78 4.09
C LEU A 48 -9.75 11.02 5.56
N LEU A 49 -10.69 11.56 6.35
CA LEU A 49 -10.47 11.77 7.78
C LEU A 49 -10.25 10.47 8.53
N LYS A 50 -11.07 9.45 8.26
CA LYS A 50 -10.87 8.11 8.85
C LYS A 50 -9.48 7.56 8.51
N LEU A 51 -9.07 7.64 7.25
CA LEU A 51 -7.75 7.16 6.82
C LEU A 51 -6.62 7.87 7.59
N ILE A 52 -6.72 9.19 7.74
CA ILE A 52 -5.66 9.98 8.40
C ILE A 52 -5.68 9.81 9.93
N VAL A 53 -6.85 9.77 10.55
CA VAL A 53 -6.98 9.75 12.03
C VAL A 53 -6.86 8.35 12.59
N ASP A 54 -7.52 7.37 11.96
CA ASP A 54 -7.65 6.02 12.51
C ASP A 54 -6.62 5.06 11.89
N ASP A 55 -6.47 5.09 10.56
CA ASP A 55 -5.73 4.06 9.82
C ASP A 55 -4.24 4.40 9.59
N SER A 56 -3.83 5.66 9.76
CA SER A 56 -2.46 6.13 9.45
C SER A 56 -1.38 5.45 10.29
N SER A 57 -1.65 5.26 11.59
CA SER A 57 -0.68 4.65 12.52
C SER A 57 -0.31 3.21 12.14
N GLU A 58 -1.30 2.41 11.74
CA GLU A 58 -1.07 1.04 11.29
C GLU A 58 -0.36 1.02 9.93
N ALA A 59 -0.70 1.96 9.03
CA ALA A 59 -0.01 2.10 7.75
C ALA A 59 1.48 2.45 7.92
N ASP A 60 1.81 3.34 8.87
CA ASP A 60 3.19 3.70 9.20
C ASP A 60 3.95 2.53 9.82
N ALA A 61 3.31 1.76 10.70
CA ALA A 61 3.87 0.53 11.25
C ALA A 61 4.12 -0.51 10.14
N ALA A 62 3.18 -0.67 9.21
CA ALA A 62 3.33 -1.55 8.06
C ALA A 62 4.47 -1.11 7.14
N LEU A 63 4.63 0.20 6.90
CA LEU A 63 5.76 0.72 6.13
C LEU A 63 7.09 0.42 6.80
N THR A 64 7.17 0.62 8.12
CA THR A 64 8.36 0.29 8.91
C THR A 64 8.73 -1.19 8.77
N ARG A 65 7.76 -2.09 8.91
CA ARG A 65 7.96 -3.54 8.72
C ARG A 65 8.43 -3.87 7.31
N ALA A 66 7.77 -3.32 6.29
CA ALA A 66 8.15 -3.54 4.89
C ALA A 66 9.57 -3.04 4.60
N LEU A 67 9.99 -1.90 5.15
CA LEU A 67 11.35 -1.40 4.99
C LEU A 67 12.39 -2.29 5.69
N ALA A 68 12.08 -2.79 6.88
CA ALA A 68 12.96 -3.73 7.60
C ALA A 68 13.13 -5.06 6.85
N GLU A 69 12.06 -5.59 6.27
CA GLU A 69 12.10 -6.81 5.43
C GLU A 69 12.97 -6.62 4.19
N ASN A 70 12.90 -5.46 3.53
CA ASN A 70 13.73 -5.15 2.37
C ASN A 70 15.20 -4.85 2.75
N GLY A 71 15.43 -4.21 3.90
CA GLY A 71 16.78 -3.89 4.39
C GLY A 71 17.54 -5.10 4.94
N ALA A 72 16.85 -6.09 5.50
CA ALA A 72 17.44 -7.35 5.95
C ALA A 72 17.96 -8.22 4.79
N GLY A 73 17.48 -8.00 3.57
CA GLY A 73 17.92 -8.72 2.37
C GLY A 73 19.27 -8.27 1.78
N ILE A 74 19.92 -7.24 2.33
CA ILE A 74 21.16 -6.65 1.76
C ILE A 74 22.41 -6.99 2.59
N VAL A 75 22.28 -7.67 3.73
CA VAL A 75 23.42 -8.08 4.60
C VAL A 75 23.42 -9.61 4.75
N GLY A 76 23.56 -10.33 3.65
CA GLY A 76 23.64 -11.79 3.68
C GLY A 76 23.88 -12.45 2.33
N ASP A 77 25.08 -12.25 1.76
CA ASP A 77 26.04 -13.27 1.28
C ASP A 77 27.23 -12.55 0.63
#